data_AF-A1RSW8-F1
#
_entry.id   AF-A1RSW8-F1
#
_cell.length_a   1.000
_cell.length_b   1.000
_cell.length_c   1.000
_cell.angle_alpha   90.00
_cell.angle_beta   90.00
_cell.angle_gamma   90.00
#
_symmetry.space_group_name_H-M   'P 1'
#
loop_
_entity.id
_entity.type
_entity.pdbx_description
1 polymer ?
#
loop_
_entity_poly.entity_id
_entity_poly.type
_entity_poly.pdbx_seq_one_letter_code
_entity_poly.pdbx_strand_id
1 'polypeptide(L)'
;MEDFIAAYVFVIALSILVVYTAAVLKPFIFTNVVEVPIAPSKELPTRHIYVYSSVSGLYAVEYEGLDVEEFRKAMGVPGALVAIFEVYPGGYRCVNYANYTVKLGPDPYTGLWCPPPFKTETKPYCIPIGITSRGRWLLVQYRCP
;
A
#
# COMPACT_ATOMS: atom_id res chain seq x y z
N MET A 1 -45.99 23.73 -4.11
CA MET A 1 -44.70 24.24 -4.63
C MET A 1 -43.59 24.01 -3.61
N GLU A 2 -43.85 24.25 -2.32
CA GLU A 2 -42.90 23.99 -1.22
C GLU A 2 -42.47 22.52 -1.11
N ASP A 3 -43.38 21.55 -1.27
CA ASP A 3 -43.02 20.12 -1.22
C ASP A 3 -42.05 19.70 -2.33
N PHE A 4 -42.18 20.28 -3.52
CA PHE A 4 -41.26 20.05 -4.64
C PHE A 4 -39.87 20.63 -4.34
N ILE A 5 -39.82 21.81 -3.71
CA ILE A 5 -38.57 22.44 -3.30
C ILE A 5 -37.89 21.60 -2.22
N ALA A 6 -38.64 21.14 -1.22
CA ALA A 6 -38.12 20.29 -0.15
C ALA A 6 -37.55 18.97 -0.69
N ALA A 7 -38.28 18.29 -1.58
CA ALA A 7 -37.81 17.06 -2.22
C ALA A 7 -36.53 17.30 -3.04
N TYR A 8 -36.47 18.40 -3.80
CA TYR A 8 -35.31 18.73 -4.62
C TYR A 8 -34.06 19.01 -3.77
N VAL A 9 -34.19 19.79 -2.69
CA VAL A 9 -33.08 20.06 -1.76
C VAL A 9 -32.59 18.78 -1.09
N PHE A 10 -33.51 17.90 -0.69
CA PHE A 10 -33.16 16.61 -0.10
C PHE A 10 -32.37 15.72 -1.06
N VAL A 11 -32.79 15.62 -2.31
CA VAL A 11 -32.07 14.82 -3.33
C VAL A 11 -30.67 15.37 -3.59
N ILE A 12 -30.53 16.69 -3.68
CA ILE A 12 -29.20 17.32 -3.85
C ILE A 12 -28.32 17.01 -2.63
N ALA A 13 -28.81 17.22 -1.42
CA ALA A 13 -28.05 16.95 -0.20
C ALA A 13 -27.62 15.47 -0.11
N LEU A 14 -28.53 14.55 -0.44
CA LEU A 14 -28.23 13.12 -0.48
C LEU A 14 -27.14 12.80 -1.51
N SER A 15 -27.24 13.38 -2.72
CA SER A 15 -26.24 13.16 -3.77
C SER A 15 -24.84 13.65 -3.37
N ILE A 16 -24.75 14.82 -2.73
CA ILE A 16 -23.49 15.37 -2.21
C ILE A 16 -22.91 14.44 -1.14
N LEU A 17 -23.76 13.94 -0.23
CA LEU A 17 -23.34 13.02 0.82
C LEU A 17 -22.81 11.70 0.24
N VAL A 18 -23.45 11.15 -0.80
CA VAL A 18 -23.00 9.92 -1.46
C VAL A 18 -21.66 10.13 -2.17
N VAL A 19 -21.48 11.25 -2.87
CA VAL A 19 -20.19 11.57 -3.52
C VAL A 19 -19.08 11.76 -2.48
N TYR A 20 -19.38 12.44 -1.38
CA TYR A 20 -18.43 12.65 -0.29
C TYR A 20 -18.03 11.33 0.38
N THR A 21 -19.00 10.47 0.72
CA THR A 21 -18.71 9.16 1.32
C THR A 21 -17.92 8.27 0.38
N ALA A 22 -18.23 8.25 -0.92
CA ALA A 22 -17.45 7.52 -1.92
C ALA A 22 -15.99 8.04 -2.02
N ALA A 23 -15.77 9.36 -1.95
CA ALA A 23 -14.44 9.95 -1.96
C ALA A 23 -13.63 9.57 -0.71
N VAL A 24 -14.26 9.55 0.46
CA VAL A 24 -13.64 9.13 1.73
C VAL A 24 -13.36 7.63 1.77
N LEU A 25 -14.25 6.80 1.19
CA LEU A 25 -14.11 5.34 1.16
C LEU A 25 -13.11 4.85 0.10
N LYS A 26 -12.90 5.59 -1.00
CA LYS A 26 -12.00 5.23 -2.09
C LYS A 26 -10.62 4.69 -1.65
N PRO A 27 -9.90 5.32 -0.70
CA PRO A 27 -8.64 4.76 -0.21
C PRO A 27 -8.81 3.42 0.51
N PHE A 28 -9.95 3.12 1.11
CA PHE A 28 -10.13 1.88 1.88
C PHE A 28 -10.56 0.65 1.06
N ILE A 29 -10.96 0.83 -0.21
CA ILE A 29 -11.50 -0.25 -1.06
C ILE A 29 -10.38 -1.16 -1.61
N PHE A 30 -9.19 -0.62 -1.88
CA PHE A 30 -8.04 -1.40 -2.32
C PHE A 30 -7.11 -1.61 -1.13
N THR A 31 -7.31 -2.70 -0.38
CA THR A 31 -6.42 -3.07 0.72
C THR A 31 -5.87 -4.47 0.48
N ASN A 32 -4.97 -4.57 -0.51
CA ASN A 32 -4.13 -5.75 -0.62
C ASN A 32 -2.95 -5.58 0.34
N VAL A 33 -3.07 -6.20 1.52
CA VAL A 33 -1.99 -6.28 2.50
C VAL A 33 -1.12 -7.48 2.13
N VAL A 34 0.13 -7.25 1.76
CA VAL A 34 1.07 -8.33 1.40
C VAL A 34 2.37 -8.18 2.18
N GLU A 35 2.82 -9.27 2.79
CA GLU A 35 4.09 -9.37 3.52
C GLU A 35 5.18 -9.97 2.62
N VAL A 36 6.40 -9.45 2.70
CA VAL A 36 7.55 -9.82 1.86
C VAL A 36 8.81 -9.89 2.69
N PRO A 37 9.66 -10.92 2.51
CA PRO A 37 10.97 -10.94 3.15
C PRO A 37 11.93 -9.90 2.53
N ILE A 38 12.71 -9.22 3.37
CA ILE A 38 13.80 -8.31 2.96
C ILE A 38 15.08 -8.72 3.70
N ALA A 39 16.25 -8.37 3.16
CA ALA A 39 17.51 -8.63 3.83
C ALA A 39 17.47 -8.08 5.27
N PRO A 40 17.84 -8.86 6.30
CA PRO A 40 17.73 -8.43 7.68
C PRO A 40 18.55 -7.17 7.89
N SER A 41 17.89 -6.04 8.18
CA SER A 41 18.60 -4.87 8.68
C SER A 41 19.01 -5.17 10.11
N LYS A 42 20.31 -5.11 10.40
CA LYS A 42 20.82 -5.16 11.78
C LYS A 42 20.06 -4.13 12.63
N GLU A 43 19.26 -4.62 13.58
CA GLU A 43 18.74 -3.87 14.73
C GLU A 43 18.04 -2.53 14.44
N LEU A 44 17.26 -2.41 13.36
CA LEU A 44 16.41 -1.23 13.16
C LEU A 44 14.99 -1.49 13.71
N PRO A 45 14.38 -0.52 14.42
CA PRO A 45 12.98 -0.61 14.83
C PRO A 45 12.06 -0.69 13.60
N THR A 46 10.80 -1.09 13.81
CA THR A 46 9.79 -1.13 12.73
C THR A 46 9.55 0.29 12.22
N ARG A 47 9.84 0.51 10.93
CA ARG A 47 9.70 1.82 10.27
C ARG A 47 8.45 1.86 9.42
N HIS A 48 7.73 2.98 9.46
CA HIS A 48 6.56 3.22 8.62
C HIS A 48 6.89 4.26 7.57
N ILE A 49 6.78 3.87 6.29
CA ILE A 49 7.02 4.72 5.14
C ILE A 49 5.70 4.93 4.40
N TYR A 50 5.25 6.17 4.36
CA TYR A 50 4.03 6.60 3.72
C TYR A 50 4.36 7.21 2.35
N VAL A 51 3.73 6.71 1.29
CA VAL A 51 3.97 7.19 -0.07
C VAL A 51 2.77 7.98 -0.54
N TYR A 52 3.03 9.22 -0.97
CA TYR A 52 2.05 10.17 -1.47
C TYR A 52 2.24 10.41 -2.96
N SER A 53 1.15 10.52 -3.70
CA SER A 53 1.15 10.85 -5.13
C SER A 53 0.57 12.25 -5.34
N SER A 54 1.35 13.09 -5.99
CA SER A 54 0.95 14.40 -6.49
C SER A 54 1.15 14.47 -8.00
N VAL A 55 0.72 15.57 -8.63
CA VAL A 55 0.96 15.85 -10.05
C VAL A 55 2.46 15.92 -10.36
N SER A 56 3.26 16.36 -9.39
CA SER A 56 4.72 16.48 -9.49
C SER A 56 5.47 15.15 -9.31
N GLY A 57 4.79 14.07 -8.90
CA GLY A 57 5.41 12.77 -8.69
C GLY A 57 5.06 12.14 -7.33
N LEU A 58 5.91 11.19 -6.92
CA LEU A 58 5.76 10.44 -5.68
C LEU A 58 6.66 11.01 -4.59
N TYR A 59 6.14 11.07 -3.37
CA TYR A 59 6.84 11.50 -2.16
C TYR A 59 6.80 10.38 -1.12
N ALA A 60 7.95 10.00 -0.58
CA ALA A 60 8.04 9.02 0.49
C ALA A 60 8.38 9.72 1.81
N VAL A 61 7.61 9.45 2.85
CA VAL A 61 7.75 10.05 4.16
C VAL A 61 7.88 8.95 5.20
N GLU A 62 9.00 8.92 5.92
CA GLU A 62 9.17 8.04 7.06
C GLU A 62 8.71 8.79 8.32
N TYR A 63 7.78 8.20 9.08
CA TYR A 63 7.21 8.84 10.27
C TYR A 63 6.74 7.78 11.29
N GLU A 64 7.11 7.95 12.56
CA GLU A 64 6.77 7.01 13.64
C GLU A 64 5.67 7.55 14.59
N GLY A 65 4.99 8.65 14.25
CA GLY A 65 3.94 9.25 15.08
C GLY A 65 2.52 8.81 14.72
N LEU A 66 1.55 9.24 15.54
CA LEU A 66 0.15 8.82 15.44
C LEU A 66 -0.64 9.51 14.30
N ASP A 67 -0.33 10.77 13.98
CA ASP A 67 -1.02 11.55 12.94
C ASP A 67 -0.07 11.91 11.80
N VAL A 68 -0.03 11.02 10.80
CA VAL A 68 0.79 11.22 9.60
C VAL A 68 0.23 12.30 8.68
N GLU A 69 -1.08 12.54 8.68
CA GLU A 69 -1.70 13.52 7.78
C GLU A 69 -1.47 14.95 8.28
N GLU A 70 -1.50 15.16 9.60
CA GLU A 70 -1.07 16.42 10.19
C GLU A 70 0.42 16.69 9.92
N PHE A 71 1.28 15.68 10.16
CA PHE A 71 2.71 15.78 9.88
C PHE A 71 3.00 16.09 8.40
N ARG A 72 2.35 15.39 7.48
CA ARG A 72 2.45 15.62 6.03
C ARG A 72 2.12 17.06 5.66
N LYS A 73 1.02 17.59 6.20
CA LYS A 73 0.58 18.98 5.97
C LYS A 73 1.60 19.98 6.52
N ALA A 74 2.12 19.74 7.72
CA ALA A 74 3.15 20.58 8.34
C ALA A 74 4.46 20.60 7.52
N MET A 75 4.83 19.47 6.94
CA MET A 75 6.00 19.32 6.07
C MET A 75 5.77 19.82 4.63
N GLY A 76 4.56 20.25 4.30
CA GLY A 76 4.21 20.73 2.95
C GLY A 76 4.25 19.65 1.87
N VAL A 77 4.16 18.37 2.23
CA VAL A 77 4.21 17.26 1.26
C VAL A 77 2.85 17.19 0.53
N PRO A 78 2.82 17.44 -0.79
CA PRO A 78 1.57 17.45 -1.54
C PRO A 78 1.12 16.03 -1.92
N GLY A 79 -0.17 15.90 -2.22
CA GLY A 79 -0.72 14.67 -2.81
C GLY A 79 -1.60 13.84 -1.88
N ALA A 80 -2.01 12.68 -2.38
CA ALA A 80 -2.84 11.70 -1.69
C ALA A 80 -2.05 10.43 -1.37
N LEU A 81 -2.35 9.80 -0.24
CA LEU A 81 -1.71 8.55 0.17
C LEU A 81 -2.00 7.44 -0.84
N VAL A 82 -0.95 6.81 -1.35
CA VAL A 82 -1.04 5.74 -2.37
C VAL A 82 -0.46 4.41 -1.91
N ALA A 83 0.49 4.41 -0.98
CA ALA A 83 0.96 3.18 -0.36
C ALA A 83 1.52 3.42 1.05
N ILE A 84 1.49 2.38 1.88
CA ILE A 84 2.17 2.33 3.17
C ILE A 84 3.09 1.13 3.16
N PHE A 85 4.34 1.31 3.56
CA PHE A 85 5.29 0.24 3.82
C PHE A 85 5.63 0.20 5.30
N GLU A 86 5.39 -0.92 5.93
CA GLU A 86 5.79 -1.23 7.30
C GLU A 86 7.01 -2.15 7.21
N VAL A 87 8.19 -1.61 7.45
CA VAL A 87 9.46 -2.33 7.31
C VAL A 87 9.91 -2.79 8.69
N TYR A 88 10.08 -4.10 8.87
CA TYR A 88 10.49 -4.71 10.13
C TYR A 88 11.74 -5.59 9.91
N PRO A 89 12.45 -6.00 10.98
CA PRO A 89 13.58 -6.90 10.85
C PRO A 89 13.21 -8.19 10.10
N GLY A 90 13.76 -8.36 8.89
CA GLY A 90 13.55 -9.53 8.05
C GLY A 90 12.43 -9.43 7.00
N GLY A 91 11.67 -8.32 6.96
CA GLY A 91 10.62 -8.15 5.96
C GLY A 91 10.03 -6.75 5.85
N TYR A 92 9.04 -6.64 4.98
CA TYR A 92 8.13 -5.51 4.96
C TYR A 92 6.71 -5.96 4.65
N ARG A 93 5.73 -5.29 5.25
CA ARG A 93 4.33 -5.37 4.85
C ARG A 93 4.01 -4.14 4.01
N CYS A 94 3.22 -4.30 2.95
CA CYS A 94 2.79 -3.16 2.17
C CYS A 94 1.26 -3.13 2.02
N VAL A 95 0.71 -1.92 2.04
CA VAL A 95 -0.70 -1.63 1.76
C VAL A 95 -0.72 -0.73 0.53
N ASN A 96 -1.30 -1.20 -0.57
CA ASN A 96 -1.43 -0.39 -1.80
C ASN A 96 -2.83 0.17 -1.93
N TYR A 97 -2.96 1.49 -1.95
CA TYR A 97 -4.20 2.21 -2.22
C TYR A 97 -4.33 2.67 -3.67
N ALA A 98 -3.24 2.59 -4.45
CA ALA A 98 -3.23 2.90 -5.87
C ALA A 98 -3.58 1.69 -6.74
N ASN A 99 -4.02 1.97 -7.96
CA ASN A 99 -4.25 0.98 -9.02
C ASN A 99 -2.97 0.65 -9.83
N TYR A 100 -1.82 1.20 -9.44
CA TYR A 100 -0.52 0.97 -10.06
C TYR A 100 0.50 0.48 -9.02
N THR A 101 1.62 -0.06 -9.49
CA THR A 101 2.70 -0.54 -8.62
C THR A 101 3.52 0.63 -8.10
N VAL A 102 3.59 0.78 -6.78
CA VAL A 102 4.48 1.73 -6.11
C VAL A 102 5.82 1.05 -5.87
N LYS A 103 6.91 1.65 -6.36
CA LYS A 103 8.28 1.17 -6.17
C LYS A 103 9.14 2.24 -5.50
N LEU A 104 9.86 1.86 -4.46
CA LEU A 104 10.91 2.66 -3.82
C LEU A 104 12.24 1.96 -4.05
N GLY A 105 13.09 2.57 -4.88
CA GLY A 105 14.36 1.99 -5.31
C GLY A 105 14.29 1.25 -6.65
N PRO A 106 15.43 1.08 -7.33
CA PRO A 106 15.49 0.47 -8.66
C PRO A 106 15.47 -1.06 -8.64
N ASP A 107 15.90 -1.68 -7.53
CA ASP A 107 16.11 -3.12 -7.42
C ASP A 107 14.88 -3.78 -6.75
N PRO A 108 14.29 -4.86 -7.32
CA PRO A 108 13.21 -5.64 -6.70
C PRO A 108 13.61 -6.38 -5.41
N TYR A 109 14.90 -6.51 -5.11
CA TYR A 109 15.43 -7.27 -3.98
C TYR A 109 15.84 -6.40 -2.78
N THR A 110 16.22 -5.15 -3.03
CA THR A 110 16.56 -4.18 -1.97
C THR A 110 15.59 -3.02 -1.90
N GLY A 111 14.77 -2.83 -2.92
CA GLY A 111 13.71 -1.83 -2.97
C GLY A 111 12.40 -2.34 -2.40
N LEU A 112 11.50 -1.41 -2.08
CA LEU A 112 10.17 -1.71 -1.57
C LEU A 112 9.15 -1.63 -2.70
N TRP A 113 8.40 -2.71 -2.91
CA TRP A 113 7.45 -2.84 -4.01
C TRP A 113 6.06 -3.15 -3.47
N CYS A 114 5.05 -2.44 -3.95
CA CYS A 114 3.65 -2.71 -3.62
C CYS A 114 2.75 -2.63 -4.88
N PRO A 115 2.09 -3.72 -5.30
CA PRO A 115 2.23 -5.08 -4.75
C PRO A 115 3.65 -5.63 -4.97
N PRO A 116 4.08 -6.61 -4.16
CA PRO A 116 5.39 -7.23 -4.31
C PRO A 116 5.51 -7.96 -5.65
N PRO A 117 6.71 -8.05 -6.24
CA PRO A 117 6.92 -8.79 -7.49
C PRO A 117 6.87 -10.31 -7.31
N PHE A 118 6.75 -10.80 -6.07
CA PHE A 118 6.70 -12.22 -5.73
C PHE A 118 5.37 -12.57 -5.05
N LYS A 119 4.83 -13.75 -5.35
CA LYS A 119 3.65 -14.28 -4.66
C LYS A 119 4.10 -14.93 -3.36
N THR A 120 3.62 -14.42 -2.23
CA THR A 120 3.92 -14.96 -0.90
C THR A 120 2.93 -16.02 -0.45
N GLU A 121 1.86 -16.23 -1.21
CA GLU A 121 0.89 -17.30 -0.98
C GLU A 121 1.54 -18.68 -1.13
N THR A 122 1.60 -19.40 -0.01
CA THR A 122 1.92 -20.83 -0.03
C THR A 122 0.63 -21.58 -0.34
N LYS A 123 0.53 -22.14 -1.54
CA LYS A 123 -0.63 -22.94 -1.91
C LYS A 123 -0.63 -24.27 -1.13
N PRO A 124 -1.70 -24.59 -0.38
CA PRO A 124 -1.81 -25.89 0.27
C PRO A 124 -1.75 -26.99 -0.81
N TYR A 125 -1.14 -28.13 -0.46
CA TYR A 125 -0.91 -29.29 -1.35
C TYR A 125 0.15 -29.12 -2.44
N CYS A 126 0.82 -27.97 -2.55
CA CYS A 126 1.96 -27.84 -3.44
C CYS A 126 3.23 -28.35 -2.76
N ILE A 127 3.88 -29.35 -3.36
CA ILE A 127 5.13 -29.92 -2.88
C ILE A 127 6.34 -29.26 -3.55
N PRO A 128 7.41 -28.92 -2.83
CA PRO A 128 8.63 -28.43 -3.45
C PRO A 128 9.29 -29.57 -4.25
N ILE A 129 9.49 -29.37 -5.55
CA ILE A 129 10.10 -30.35 -6.47
C ILE A 129 11.51 -29.99 -6.90
N GLY A 130 11.93 -28.74 -6.66
CA GLY A 130 13.26 -28.29 -7.02
C GLY A 130 13.67 -27.10 -6.18
N ILE A 131 14.89 -27.15 -5.67
CA ILE A 131 15.52 -26.00 -5.01
C ILE A 131 16.75 -25.64 -5.82
N THR A 132 16.78 -24.44 -6.38
CA THR A 132 17.95 -23.93 -7.12
C THR A 132 18.49 -22.71 -6.40
N SER A 133 19.71 -22.81 -5.88
CA SER A 133 20.44 -21.63 -5.43
C SER A 133 20.98 -20.88 -6.63
N ARG A 134 20.74 -19.56 -6.67
CA ARG A 134 21.23 -18.68 -7.73
C ARG A 134 21.89 -17.46 -7.12
N GLY A 135 22.91 -17.73 -6.32
CA GLY A 135 23.62 -16.74 -5.55
C GLY A 135 22.80 -16.33 -4.32
N ARG A 136 22.21 -15.13 -4.35
CA ARG A 136 21.46 -14.57 -3.21
C ARG A 136 20.02 -15.10 -3.04
N TRP A 137 19.54 -15.94 -3.96
CA TRP A 137 18.19 -16.51 -3.89
C TRP A 137 18.20 -18.04 -3.89
N LEU A 138 17.19 -18.59 -3.23
CA LEU A 138 16.75 -19.97 -3.36
C LEU A 138 15.45 -19.95 -4.17
N LEU A 139 15.50 -20.43 -5.40
CA LEU A 139 14.29 -20.72 -6.15
C LEU A 139 13.72 -22.03 -5.61
N VAL A 140 12.52 -21.99 -5.08
CA VAL A 140 11.77 -23.20 -4.77
C VAL A 140 10.71 -23.37 -5.85
N GLN A 141 10.91 -24.36 -6.71
CA GLN A 141 9.90 -24.78 -7.66
C GLN A 141 8.93 -25.72 -6.95
N TYR A 142 7.65 -25.40 -7.01
CA TYR A 142 6.58 -26.22 -6.46
C TYR A 142 5.83 -26.95 -7.58
N ARG A 143 5.40 -28.18 -7.29
CA ARG A 143 4.41 -28.92 -8.06
C ARG A 143 3.13 -28.96 -7.26
N CYS A 144 2.07 -28.42 -7.84
CA CYS A 144 0.72 -28.50 -7.31
C CYS A 144 -0.04 -29.62 -8.05
N PRO A 145 -0.98 -30.31 -7.38
CA PRO A 145 -1.90 -31.24 -8.04
C PRO A 145 -2.77 -30.56 -9.10
#